data_AF-A0A918K6B5-F1
#
_entry.id   AF-A0A918K6B5-F1
#
_cell.length_a   1.000
_cell.length_b   1.000
_cell.length_c   1.000
_cell.angle_alpha   90.00
_cell.angle_beta   90.00
_cell.angle_gamma   90.00
#
_symmetry.space_group_name_H-M   'P 1'
#
loop_
_entity.id
_entity.type
_entity.pdbx_description
1 polymer ?
#
loop_
_entity_poly.entity_id
_entity_poly.type
_entity_poly.pdbx_seq_one_letter_code
_entity_poly.pdbx_strand_id
1 'polypeptide(L)'
;MTATGTADGASPESGAAGAGGTPGPGTDTGSTDTGSTGARDTGDAGGTGGTGDTGNARDTGTDRATVPGPRPARPAPAPGALGPPPFTVVPGSQVGAALEGREPEIADLVEQVYRLHDAGDSVNPPSYFLRFADRPSSRIIALPASIGGQLGVDGIKWISSFPGNTAAGLPRASAVLILNDPDTGYPFACLESSIISATRTAASAALAADRLSRGRPRPARVGFVGTGLIARYVHTHLTATGWAFEETGVHDLSAGSAAGFRGYLERSGAKGRITVHDSAEELIRSSDLLVFATVAAEPHVHDTGWFGHAPLVLHVSLRDLAPEILLASANFVDDVEHCLKAETSPHLAERLTGGRDFLDGTLADVLAGRVTAPADRTVVFSPFGLGVLDLAVGRFVHDEVTRHGEPHVVDGFFHELRRYG
;
A
#
# COMPACT_ATOMS: atom_id res chain seq x y z
N MET A 1 59.07 -11.93 38.36
CA MET A 1 59.02 -11.02 37.21
C MET A 1 57.57 -11.04 36.71
N THR A 2 56.70 -10.26 37.36
CA THR A 2 56.31 -8.85 37.03
C THR A 2 55.23 -8.83 35.94
N ALA A 3 54.07 -8.22 36.10
CA ALA A 3 53.46 -7.53 37.24
C ALA A 3 51.95 -7.38 36.99
N THR A 4 51.20 -7.43 38.08
CA THR A 4 49.80 -7.06 38.30
C THR A 4 49.61 -5.53 38.38
N GLY A 5 48.41 -5.03 38.07
CA GLY A 5 47.93 -3.68 38.41
C GLY A 5 46.43 -3.55 38.14
N THR A 6 45.58 -3.81 39.14
CA THR A 6 44.84 -2.83 39.98
C THR A 6 43.60 -2.23 39.30
N ALA A 7 42.44 -2.72 39.73
CA ALA A 7 41.12 -2.12 39.56
C ALA A 7 40.81 -1.27 40.81
N ASP A 8 40.30 -0.06 40.63
CA ASP A 8 39.87 0.82 41.71
C ASP A 8 38.75 1.77 41.25
N GLY A 9 37.84 2.10 42.18
CA GLY A 9 36.84 3.19 42.10
C GLY A 9 35.43 2.79 41.62
N ALA A 10 34.49 2.38 42.49
CA ALA A 10 33.75 3.13 43.52
C ALA A 10 32.66 4.09 42.99
N SER A 11 31.41 3.76 43.33
CA SER A 11 30.20 4.59 43.25
C SER A 11 30.32 5.91 44.04
N PRO A 12 29.39 6.85 43.83
CA PRO A 12 28.56 7.21 44.98
C PRO A 12 27.07 7.39 44.67
N GLU A 13 26.27 7.09 45.69
CA GLU A 13 24.83 7.32 45.81
C GLU A 13 24.46 8.79 46.13
N SER A 14 23.25 9.14 45.69
CA SER A 14 22.21 9.95 46.35
C SER A 14 22.54 11.30 47.01
N GLY A 15 21.86 12.34 46.53
CA GLY A 15 21.49 13.53 47.29
C GLY A 15 20.10 14.01 46.86
N ALA A 16 19.14 13.98 47.78
CA ALA A 16 17.75 14.41 47.61
C ALA A 16 17.49 15.78 48.26
N ALA A 17 16.76 16.64 47.56
CA ALA A 17 15.85 17.71 48.05
C ALA A 17 15.28 18.40 46.78
N GLY A 18 14.01 18.78 46.62
CA GLY A 18 12.82 18.77 47.44
C GLY A 18 11.76 19.66 46.75
N ALA A 19 10.49 19.24 46.88
CA ALA A 19 9.25 20.04 46.80
C ALA A 19 8.78 20.68 45.47
N GLY A 20 7.56 20.27 45.06
CA GLY A 20 6.48 21.24 44.85
C GLY A 20 5.60 21.04 43.61
N GLY A 21 4.36 20.58 43.80
CA GLY A 21 3.22 21.02 42.98
C GLY A 21 2.46 19.95 42.17
N THR A 22 1.52 19.27 42.80
CA THR A 22 0.39 18.58 42.14
C THR A 22 -0.80 19.54 41.95
N PRO A 23 -1.49 19.54 40.79
CA PRO A 23 -2.89 19.92 40.71
C PRO A 23 -3.80 18.68 40.65
N GLY A 24 -4.85 18.67 41.46
CA GLY A 24 -5.83 17.59 41.60
C GLY A 24 -6.79 17.45 40.42
N PRO A 25 -7.59 16.37 40.39
CA PRO A 25 -8.53 16.11 39.32
C PRO A 25 -9.83 16.91 39.54
N GLY A 26 -10.17 17.73 38.54
CA GLY A 26 -11.49 18.35 38.43
C GLY A 26 -12.53 17.31 38.08
N THR A 27 -13.52 17.17 38.95
CA THR A 27 -14.82 16.58 38.66
C THR A 27 -15.53 17.46 37.63
N ASP A 28 -16.00 16.89 36.52
CA ASP A 28 -17.16 17.47 35.86
C ASP A 28 -18.16 16.40 35.43
N THR A 29 -19.39 16.76 35.73
CA THR A 29 -20.61 15.97 35.76
C THR A 29 -21.19 15.77 34.36
N GLY A 30 -21.89 14.65 34.19
CA GLY A 30 -22.55 14.30 32.94
C GLY A 30 -23.59 15.32 32.48
N SER A 31 -23.78 15.37 31.17
CA SER A 31 -25.03 15.76 30.54
C SER A 31 -25.27 14.82 29.38
N THR A 32 -26.19 13.89 29.62
CA THR A 32 -26.95 13.17 28.61
C THR A 32 -27.81 14.17 27.87
N ASP A 33 -27.77 14.18 26.54
CA ASP A 33 -28.90 14.68 25.77
C ASP A 33 -29.33 13.68 24.70
N THR A 34 -30.63 13.46 24.70
CA THR A 34 -31.39 12.39 24.05
C THR A 34 -32.42 13.03 23.14
N GLY A 35 -32.65 12.42 21.97
CA GLY A 35 -33.90 12.57 21.19
C GLY A 35 -33.93 13.80 20.28
N SER A 36 -33.87 13.64 18.95
CA SER A 36 -34.90 13.12 18.03
C SER A 36 -36.01 14.10 17.69
N THR A 37 -36.50 13.96 16.45
CA THR A 37 -37.66 14.62 15.80
C THR A 37 -37.33 15.96 15.13
N GLY A 38 -37.71 16.25 13.89
CA GLY A 38 -38.47 15.51 12.89
C GLY A 38 -38.75 16.49 11.75
N ALA A 39 -38.41 16.13 10.50
CA ALA A 39 -38.82 16.89 9.33
C ALA A 39 -40.03 16.18 8.70
N ARG A 40 -41.18 16.85 8.75
CA ARG A 40 -42.38 16.48 7.98
C ARG A 40 -42.27 17.15 6.62
N ASP A 41 -42.40 16.32 5.60
CA ASP A 41 -42.52 16.66 4.19
C ASP A 41 -44.00 16.52 3.81
N THR A 42 -44.59 17.55 3.18
CA THR A 42 -45.88 17.46 2.45
C THR A 42 -46.02 18.59 1.43
N GLY A 43 -46.10 18.20 0.14
CA GLY A 43 -46.85 18.77 -1.00
C GLY A 43 -46.80 20.28 -1.30
N ASP A 44 -47.09 20.78 -2.50
CA ASP A 44 -47.69 20.21 -3.71
C ASP A 44 -47.48 21.23 -4.86
N ALA A 45 -47.76 20.76 -6.07
CA ALA A 45 -47.61 21.25 -7.42
C ALA A 45 -48.07 22.69 -7.78
N GLY A 46 -47.57 23.16 -8.93
CA GLY A 46 -48.18 24.23 -9.72
C GLY A 46 -47.33 24.66 -10.92
N GLY A 47 -47.64 24.15 -12.11
CA GLY A 47 -46.94 24.44 -13.37
C GLY A 47 -47.42 25.69 -14.13
N THR A 48 -46.96 25.76 -15.40
CA THR A 48 -47.11 26.77 -16.50
C THR A 48 -45.81 27.58 -16.68
N GLY A 49 -45.19 27.73 -17.85
CA GLY A 49 -45.55 27.57 -19.25
C GLY A 49 -45.02 28.83 -19.98
N GLY A 50 -44.00 28.72 -20.85
CA GLY A 50 -43.45 29.90 -21.54
C GLY A 50 -42.15 29.70 -22.33
N THR A 51 -42.31 29.37 -23.61
CA THR A 51 -41.48 29.61 -24.81
C THR A 51 -40.11 30.34 -24.70
N GLY A 52 -39.05 29.61 -25.08
CA GLY A 52 -38.03 29.93 -26.12
C GLY A 52 -37.21 31.23 -26.08
N ASP A 53 -35.88 31.11 -25.93
CA ASP A 53 -34.90 31.52 -26.95
C ASP A 53 -33.51 30.92 -26.61
N THR A 54 -32.74 30.77 -27.68
CA THR A 54 -31.46 30.13 -27.95
C THR A 54 -30.28 30.51 -27.03
N GLY A 55 -29.52 29.48 -26.63
CA GLY A 55 -28.21 29.63 -25.98
C GLY A 55 -27.47 28.30 -25.98
N ASN A 56 -26.51 28.18 -26.88
CA ASN A 56 -25.64 27.02 -27.08
C ASN A 56 -24.78 26.76 -25.83
N ALA A 57 -25.30 25.98 -24.87
CA ALA A 57 -24.54 25.45 -23.75
C ALA A 57 -24.04 24.04 -24.14
N ARG A 58 -22.71 23.91 -24.24
CA ARG A 58 -22.05 22.62 -24.38
C ARG A 58 -22.35 21.81 -23.13
N ASP A 59 -23.21 20.82 -23.29
CA ASP A 59 -23.42 19.75 -22.34
C ASP A 59 -22.10 18.97 -22.24
N THR A 60 -21.28 19.33 -21.25
CA THR A 60 -20.20 18.46 -20.78
C THR A 60 -20.86 17.33 -20.00
N GLY A 61 -21.42 16.38 -20.75
CA GLY A 61 -21.87 15.11 -20.22
C GLY A 61 -20.70 14.48 -19.50
N THR A 62 -20.75 14.52 -18.17
CA THR A 62 -19.95 13.63 -17.33
C THR A 62 -20.49 12.24 -17.61
N ASP A 63 -19.81 11.55 -18.51
CA ASP A 63 -20.03 10.14 -18.81
C ASP A 63 -19.71 9.40 -17.49
N ARG A 64 -20.73 9.24 -16.64
CA ARG A 64 -20.63 8.44 -15.42
C ARG A 64 -20.27 7.05 -15.90
N ALA A 65 -19.00 6.67 -15.72
CA ALA A 65 -18.51 5.33 -15.94
C ALA A 65 -19.53 4.36 -15.33
N THR A 66 -20.17 3.58 -16.20
CA THR A 66 -21.16 2.58 -15.80
C THR A 66 -20.45 1.63 -14.85
N VAL A 67 -20.76 1.69 -13.55
CA VAL A 67 -20.25 0.74 -12.57
C VAL A 67 -20.66 -0.65 -13.06
N PRO A 68 -19.72 -1.60 -13.27
CA PRO A 68 -20.07 -2.95 -13.70
C PRO A 68 -21.15 -3.51 -12.77
N GLY A 69 -22.21 -4.07 -13.36
CA GLY A 69 -23.28 -4.70 -12.61
C GLY A 69 -22.74 -5.82 -11.70
N PRO A 70 -23.46 -6.18 -10.63
CA PRO A 70 -23.00 -7.21 -9.70
C PRO A 70 -22.67 -8.51 -10.45
N ARG A 71 -21.52 -9.11 -10.11
CA ARG A 71 -21.06 -10.37 -10.69
C ARG A 71 -22.19 -11.42 -10.63
N PRO A 72 -22.45 -12.17 -11.73
CA PRO A 72 -23.43 -13.25 -11.70
C PRO A 72 -23.02 -14.31 -10.66
N ALA A 73 -24.00 -14.81 -9.92
CA ALA A 73 -23.76 -15.84 -8.90
C ALA A 73 -23.06 -17.07 -9.52
N ARG A 74 -22.02 -17.58 -8.85
CA ARG A 74 -21.34 -18.80 -9.30
C ARG A 74 -22.30 -19.98 -9.18
N PRO A 75 -22.38 -20.88 -10.18
CA PRO A 75 -23.18 -22.10 -10.05
C PRO A 75 -22.72 -22.92 -8.84
N ALA A 76 -23.69 -23.47 -8.10
CA ALA A 76 -23.38 -24.29 -6.94
C ALA A 76 -22.58 -25.54 -7.38
N PRO A 77 -21.57 -25.95 -6.60
CA PRO A 77 -20.82 -27.17 -6.85
C PRO A 77 -21.74 -28.40 -6.81
N ALA A 78 -21.36 -29.45 -7.54
CA ALA A 78 -22.16 -30.67 -7.63
C ALA A 78 -22.35 -31.34 -6.24
N PRO A 79 -23.53 -31.92 -5.95
CA PRO A 79 -23.77 -32.61 -4.68
C PRO A 79 -22.74 -33.73 -4.46
N GLY A 80 -22.02 -33.70 -3.33
CA GLY A 80 -21.01 -34.71 -2.96
C GLY A 80 -19.57 -34.42 -3.43
N ALA A 81 -19.32 -33.31 -4.15
CA ALA A 81 -17.98 -32.89 -4.56
C ALA A 81 -17.25 -31.99 -3.55
N LEU A 82 -17.94 -31.55 -2.50
CA LEU A 82 -17.38 -30.66 -1.49
C LEU A 82 -16.80 -31.47 -0.31
N GLY A 83 -15.50 -31.30 -0.09
CA GLY A 83 -14.80 -31.74 1.10
C GLY A 83 -13.85 -30.63 1.56
N PRO A 84 -13.49 -30.59 2.85
CA PRO A 84 -12.53 -29.62 3.35
C PRO A 84 -11.17 -29.86 2.69
N PRO A 85 -10.50 -28.81 2.18
CA PRO A 85 -9.15 -28.95 1.66
C PRO A 85 -8.15 -29.26 2.79
N PRO A 86 -6.99 -29.89 2.50
CA PRO A 86 -5.89 -29.93 3.45
C PRO A 86 -5.45 -28.51 3.81
N PHE A 87 -4.99 -28.31 5.04
CA PHE A 87 -4.43 -27.03 5.47
C PHE A 87 -2.90 -27.07 5.40
N THR A 88 -2.31 -26.10 4.71
CA THR A 88 -0.86 -25.98 4.52
C THR A 88 -0.29 -24.75 5.22
N VAL A 89 0.95 -24.83 5.69
CA VAL A 89 1.69 -23.67 6.20
C VAL A 89 2.93 -23.45 5.35
N VAL A 90 3.07 -22.25 4.76
CA VAL A 90 4.20 -21.91 3.89
C VAL A 90 5.12 -20.91 4.61
N PRO A 91 6.30 -21.34 5.10
CA PRO A 91 7.25 -20.46 5.76
C PRO A 91 7.92 -19.49 4.79
N GLY A 92 8.48 -18.40 5.33
CA GLY A 92 9.11 -17.34 4.53
C GLY A 92 10.26 -17.81 3.63
N SER A 93 10.96 -18.90 3.98
CA SER A 93 11.99 -19.49 3.12
C SER A 93 11.41 -20.04 1.82
N GLN A 94 10.27 -20.74 1.88
CA GLN A 94 9.57 -21.24 0.70
C GLN A 94 8.92 -20.11 -0.11
N VAL A 95 8.36 -19.11 0.57
CA VAL A 95 7.82 -17.90 -0.07
C VAL A 95 8.92 -17.18 -0.86
N GLY A 96 10.10 -16.98 -0.25
CA GLY A 96 11.24 -16.37 -0.91
C GLY A 96 11.70 -17.17 -2.14
N ALA A 97 11.88 -18.48 -2.00
CA ALA A 97 12.29 -19.35 -3.11
C ALA A 97 11.27 -19.37 -4.26
N ALA A 98 9.97 -19.31 -3.95
CA ALA A 98 8.92 -19.29 -4.97
C ALA A 98 8.90 -17.99 -5.79
N LEU A 99 9.37 -16.87 -5.22
CA LEU A 99 9.32 -15.55 -5.85
C LEU A 99 10.66 -15.09 -6.46
N GLU A 100 11.77 -15.71 -6.06
CA GLU A 100 13.11 -15.31 -6.51
C GLU A 100 13.26 -15.41 -8.03
N GLY A 101 13.65 -14.30 -8.68
CA GLY A 101 13.88 -14.23 -10.11
C GLY A 101 12.61 -14.20 -10.97
N ARG A 102 11.44 -13.99 -10.37
CA ARG A 102 10.14 -13.96 -11.05
C ARG A 102 9.48 -12.59 -11.10
N GLU A 103 10.26 -11.53 -10.89
CA GLU A 103 9.73 -10.16 -10.85
C GLU A 103 8.91 -9.77 -12.10
N PRO A 104 9.29 -10.15 -13.35
CA PRO A 104 8.46 -9.88 -14.52
C PRO A 104 7.12 -10.62 -14.50
N GLU A 105 7.11 -11.90 -14.12
CA GLU A 105 5.90 -12.72 -14.02
C GLU A 105 4.94 -12.16 -12.95
N ILE A 106 5.48 -11.70 -11.82
CA ILE A 106 4.67 -11.05 -10.78
C ILE A 106 4.15 -9.69 -11.23
N ALA A 107 4.90 -8.93 -12.05
CA ALA A 107 4.41 -7.68 -12.63
C ALA A 107 3.22 -7.94 -13.57
N ASP A 108 3.29 -8.97 -14.41
CA ASP A 108 2.19 -9.38 -15.30
C ASP A 108 0.96 -9.84 -14.51
N LEU A 109 1.16 -10.63 -13.44
CA LEU A 109 0.09 -11.05 -12.53
C LEU A 109 -0.58 -9.84 -11.85
N VAL A 110 0.20 -8.88 -11.37
CA VAL A 110 -0.33 -7.65 -10.76
C VAL A 110 -1.13 -6.83 -11.78
N GLU A 111 -0.66 -6.70 -13.03
CA GLU A 111 -1.43 -6.05 -14.10
C GLU A 111 -2.75 -6.78 -14.36
N GLN A 112 -2.72 -8.10 -14.47
CA GLN A 112 -3.93 -8.91 -14.67
C GLN A 112 -4.94 -8.68 -13.54
N VAL A 113 -4.49 -8.63 -12.29
CA VAL A 113 -5.36 -8.43 -11.13
C VAL A 113 -5.94 -7.02 -11.09
N TYR A 114 -5.18 -5.99 -11.49
CA TYR A 114 -5.75 -4.65 -11.66
C TYR A 114 -6.89 -4.63 -12.68
N ARG A 115 -6.71 -5.32 -13.82
CA ARG A 115 -7.77 -5.45 -14.85
C ARG A 115 -8.99 -6.23 -14.35
N LEU A 116 -8.77 -7.31 -13.60
CA LEU A 116 -9.86 -8.06 -12.97
C LEU A 116 -10.61 -7.22 -11.95
N HIS A 117 -9.89 -6.44 -11.15
CA HIS A 117 -10.50 -5.54 -10.16
C HIS A 117 -11.38 -4.48 -10.84
N ASP A 118 -10.85 -3.82 -11.87
CA ASP A 118 -11.55 -2.83 -12.70
C ASP A 118 -12.81 -3.40 -13.37
N ALA A 119 -12.75 -4.64 -13.84
CA ALA A 119 -13.88 -5.33 -14.45
C ALA A 119 -15.00 -5.71 -13.45
N GLY A 120 -14.84 -5.41 -12.14
CA GLY A 120 -15.75 -5.86 -11.09
C GLY A 120 -15.58 -7.34 -10.74
N ASP A 121 -14.49 -7.97 -11.21
CA ASP A 121 -14.19 -9.38 -11.04
C ASP A 121 -13.37 -9.68 -9.77
N SER A 122 -13.63 -8.91 -8.72
CA SER A 122 -13.10 -9.14 -7.38
C SER A 122 -13.99 -8.47 -6.33
N VAL A 123 -13.79 -8.84 -5.07
CA VAL A 123 -14.35 -8.11 -3.93
C VAL A 123 -13.18 -7.67 -3.06
N ASN A 124 -13.04 -6.37 -2.84
CA ASN A 124 -11.96 -5.80 -2.02
C ASN A 124 -12.58 -4.82 -1.00
N PRO A 125 -13.10 -5.30 0.14
CA PRO A 125 -13.67 -4.45 1.17
C PRO A 125 -12.61 -3.51 1.78
N PRO A 126 -13.04 -2.41 2.43
CA PRO A 126 -12.13 -1.51 3.13
C PRO A 126 -11.25 -2.22 4.16
N SER A 127 -9.96 -1.87 4.19
CA SER A 127 -9.03 -2.36 5.19
C SER A 127 -9.43 -1.93 6.61
N TYR A 128 -9.37 -2.86 7.57
CA TYR A 128 -9.68 -2.61 8.98
C TYR A 128 -8.41 -2.41 9.80
N PHE A 129 -8.31 -1.28 10.50
CA PHE A 129 -7.12 -0.89 11.26
C PHE A 129 -7.34 -1.14 12.75
N LEU A 130 -6.62 -2.11 13.32
CA LEU A 130 -6.44 -2.22 14.76
C LEU A 130 -5.37 -1.23 15.20
N ARG A 131 -5.79 -0.19 15.93
CA ARG A 131 -4.94 0.85 16.50
C ARG A 131 -4.90 0.75 18.02
N PHE A 132 -3.83 1.28 18.59
CA PHE A 132 -3.54 1.16 20.01
C PHE A 132 -3.32 2.54 20.62
N ALA A 133 -3.99 2.85 21.72
CA ALA A 133 -3.86 4.14 22.40
C ALA A 133 -2.49 4.31 23.09
N ASP A 134 -1.93 3.22 23.63
CA ASP A 134 -0.63 3.17 24.32
C ASP A 134 0.57 3.22 23.36
N ARG A 135 0.34 2.94 22.07
CA ARG A 135 1.38 2.92 21.02
C ARG A 135 0.83 3.44 19.69
N PRO A 136 0.56 4.75 19.58
CA PRO A 136 -0.20 5.34 18.46
C PRO A 136 0.47 5.17 17.09
N SER A 137 1.79 4.96 17.04
CA SER A 137 2.55 4.70 15.82
C SER A 137 2.44 3.25 15.31
N SER A 138 1.91 2.34 16.14
CA SER A 138 1.77 0.92 15.81
C SER A 138 0.36 0.58 15.37
N ARG A 139 0.24 -0.38 14.45
CA ARG A 139 -1.05 -0.84 13.93
C ARG A 139 -0.99 -2.28 13.43
N ILE A 140 -2.14 -2.92 13.37
CA ILE A 140 -2.34 -4.16 12.61
C ILE A 140 -3.51 -3.95 11.66
N ILE A 141 -3.40 -4.47 10.44
CA ILE A 141 -4.37 -4.23 9.37
C ILE A 141 -4.89 -5.57 8.86
N ALA A 142 -6.22 -5.70 8.82
CA ALA A 142 -6.95 -6.75 8.12
C ALA A 142 -7.28 -6.28 6.70
N LEU A 143 -6.83 -7.02 5.70
CA LEU A 143 -7.14 -6.79 4.29
C LEU A 143 -7.80 -8.06 3.71
N PRO A 144 -9.11 -8.26 3.94
CA PRO A 144 -9.85 -9.34 3.30
C PRO A 144 -10.05 -9.03 1.81
N ALA A 145 -10.09 -10.06 0.98
CA ALA A 145 -10.40 -9.91 -0.44
C ALA A 145 -10.92 -11.23 -1.05
N SER A 146 -11.44 -11.14 -2.27
CA SER A 146 -11.84 -12.26 -3.11
C SER A 146 -11.48 -11.95 -4.56
N ILE A 147 -10.87 -12.90 -5.26
CA ILE A 147 -10.58 -12.82 -6.70
C ILE A 147 -11.36 -13.94 -7.39
N GLY A 148 -12.15 -13.60 -8.41
CA GLY A 148 -12.79 -14.62 -9.23
C GLY A 148 -11.96 -15.02 -10.45
N GLY A 149 -12.65 -15.50 -11.49
CA GLY A 149 -12.00 -16.00 -12.70
C GLY A 149 -11.13 -17.23 -12.44
N GLN A 150 -10.05 -17.37 -13.20
CA GLN A 150 -9.15 -18.53 -13.11
C GLN A 150 -8.27 -18.55 -11.85
N LEU A 151 -8.03 -17.39 -11.22
CA LEU A 151 -7.29 -17.29 -9.96
C LEU A 151 -8.10 -17.87 -8.80
N GLY A 152 -9.41 -17.55 -8.74
CA GLY A 152 -10.39 -18.18 -7.86
C GLY A 152 -9.90 -18.40 -6.44
N VAL A 153 -9.69 -17.31 -5.69
CA VAL A 153 -9.16 -17.39 -4.33
C VAL A 153 -9.75 -16.30 -3.44
N ASP A 154 -10.17 -16.70 -2.24
CA ASP A 154 -10.61 -15.82 -1.18
C ASP A 154 -9.55 -15.78 -0.08
N GLY A 155 -9.59 -14.78 0.78
CA GLY A 155 -8.72 -14.80 1.95
C GLY A 155 -8.53 -13.46 2.61
N ILE A 156 -7.50 -13.39 3.45
CA ILE A 156 -7.18 -12.20 4.23
C ILE A 156 -5.68 -12.12 4.51
N LYS A 157 -5.12 -10.93 4.25
CA LYS A 157 -3.82 -10.56 4.82
C LYS A 157 -4.01 -9.92 6.18
N TRP A 158 -3.27 -10.43 7.17
CA TRP A 158 -3.15 -9.85 8.49
C TRP A 158 -1.73 -9.35 8.70
N ILE A 159 -1.53 -8.03 8.65
CA ILE A 159 -0.20 -7.40 8.64
C ILE A 159 -0.02 -6.41 9.79
N SER A 160 1.04 -6.60 10.56
CA SER A 160 1.47 -5.69 11.61
C SER A 160 2.45 -4.64 11.09
N SER A 161 2.46 -3.46 11.71
CA SER A 161 3.45 -2.41 11.50
C SER A 161 3.80 -1.77 12.83
N PHE A 162 5.01 -2.03 13.31
CA PHE A 162 5.55 -1.54 14.58
C PHE A 162 6.87 -0.82 14.30
N PRO A 163 6.86 0.52 14.11
CA PRO A 163 8.07 1.28 13.77
C PRO A 163 9.24 1.08 14.74
N GLY A 164 8.98 0.89 16.03
CA GLY A 164 10.02 0.67 17.05
C GLY A 164 10.83 -0.62 16.89
N ASN A 165 10.36 -1.60 16.10
CA ASN A 165 11.08 -2.86 15.88
C ASN A 165 12.48 -2.67 15.29
N THR A 166 12.67 -1.64 14.46
CA THR A 166 13.94 -1.40 13.77
C THR A 166 15.06 -1.06 14.76
N ALA A 167 14.75 -0.40 15.88
CA ALA A 167 15.70 -0.12 16.94
C ALA A 167 16.19 -1.41 17.65
N ALA A 168 15.39 -2.48 17.60
CA ALA A 168 15.72 -3.80 18.13
C ALA A 168 16.29 -4.75 17.05
N GLY A 169 16.57 -4.26 15.83
CA GLY A 169 17.04 -5.08 14.72
C GLY A 169 15.98 -5.98 14.07
N LEU A 170 14.70 -5.79 14.43
CA LEU A 170 13.58 -6.52 13.84
C LEU A 170 12.96 -5.75 12.66
N PRO A 171 12.39 -6.46 11.67
CA PRO A 171 11.58 -5.81 10.65
C PRO A 171 10.40 -5.05 11.25
N ARG A 172 10.12 -3.86 10.68
CA ARG A 172 8.95 -3.05 11.06
C ARG A 172 7.63 -3.81 10.89
N ALA A 173 7.52 -4.59 9.82
CA ALA A 173 6.30 -5.29 9.46
C ALA A 173 6.50 -6.80 9.49
N SER A 174 5.46 -7.50 9.95
CA SER A 174 5.31 -8.95 9.83
C SER A 174 3.87 -9.24 9.39
N ALA A 175 3.66 -10.30 8.62
CA ALA A 175 2.33 -10.61 8.14
C ALA A 175 2.12 -12.11 7.93
N VAL A 176 0.87 -12.52 8.03
CA VAL A 176 0.38 -13.80 7.52
C VAL A 176 -0.71 -13.57 6.49
N LEU A 177 -0.83 -14.50 5.56
CA LEU A 177 -1.90 -14.55 4.57
C LEU A 177 -2.64 -15.87 4.73
N ILE A 178 -3.94 -15.80 4.97
CA ILE A 178 -4.81 -16.97 4.91
C ILE A 178 -5.48 -17.00 3.55
N LEU A 179 -5.38 -18.14 2.86
CA LEU A 179 -6.12 -18.42 1.64
C LEU A 179 -7.30 -19.34 1.96
N ASN A 180 -8.46 -19.01 1.41
CA ASN A 180 -9.71 -19.73 1.57
C ASN A 180 -10.19 -20.27 0.23
N ASP A 181 -10.70 -21.49 0.28
CA ASP A 181 -11.39 -22.11 -0.84
C ASP A 181 -12.72 -21.38 -1.05
N PRO A 182 -12.95 -20.75 -2.21
CA PRO A 182 -14.18 -20.00 -2.43
C PRO A 182 -15.43 -20.88 -2.50
N ASP A 183 -15.32 -22.20 -2.71
CA ASP A 183 -16.47 -23.13 -2.76
C ASP A 183 -16.94 -23.56 -1.37
N THR A 184 -16.01 -23.79 -0.45
CA THR A 184 -16.33 -24.28 0.90
C THR A 184 -16.21 -23.21 1.98
N GLY A 185 -15.48 -22.13 1.71
CA GLY A 185 -15.06 -21.12 2.68
C GLY A 185 -13.94 -21.57 3.61
N TYR A 186 -13.50 -22.84 3.55
CA TYR A 186 -12.47 -23.36 4.43
C TYR A 186 -11.11 -22.75 4.09
N PRO A 187 -10.30 -22.37 5.11
CA PRO A 187 -8.93 -21.99 4.85
C PRO A 187 -8.11 -23.21 4.44
N PHE A 188 -7.28 -23.09 3.41
CA PHE A 188 -6.42 -24.17 2.92
C PHE A 188 -4.94 -23.85 3.04
N ALA A 189 -4.56 -22.60 3.27
CA ALA A 189 -3.17 -22.21 3.45
C ALA A 189 -2.99 -21.04 4.42
N CYS A 190 -1.87 -21.05 5.15
CA CYS A 190 -1.32 -19.93 5.89
C CYS A 190 0.11 -19.66 5.44
N LEU A 191 0.37 -18.50 4.87
CA LEU A 191 1.68 -18.14 4.32
C LEU A 191 2.31 -17.00 5.12
N GLU A 192 3.63 -17.02 5.27
CA GLU A 192 4.39 -15.81 5.60
C GLU A 192 4.14 -14.76 4.50
N SER A 193 3.72 -13.55 4.89
CA SER A 193 3.19 -12.58 3.93
C SER A 193 3.95 -11.25 3.90
N SER A 194 5.01 -11.05 4.68
CA SER A 194 5.80 -9.83 4.60
C SER A 194 6.56 -9.75 3.27
N ILE A 195 7.10 -10.88 2.78
CA ILE A 195 7.75 -10.98 1.47
C ILE A 195 6.72 -10.79 0.34
N ILE A 196 5.56 -11.47 0.43
CA ILE A 196 4.44 -11.30 -0.52
C ILE A 196 4.03 -9.83 -0.60
N SER A 197 3.81 -9.18 0.55
CA SER A 197 3.39 -7.78 0.59
C SER A 197 4.45 -6.83 0.03
N ALA A 198 5.74 -7.08 0.26
CA ALA A 198 6.80 -6.27 -0.34
C ALA A 198 6.88 -6.46 -1.86
N THR A 199 6.76 -7.70 -2.33
CA THR A 199 6.80 -8.09 -3.75
C THR A 199 5.66 -7.45 -4.53
N ARG A 200 4.40 -7.67 -4.12
CA ARG A 200 3.25 -7.08 -4.82
C ARG A 200 3.26 -5.55 -4.82
N THR A 201 3.79 -4.92 -3.75
CA THR A 201 3.92 -3.46 -3.67
C THR A 201 4.94 -2.96 -4.70
N ALA A 202 6.09 -3.63 -4.79
CA ALA A 202 7.13 -3.28 -5.74
C ALA A 202 6.74 -3.55 -7.19
N ALA A 203 6.08 -4.68 -7.46
CA ALA A 203 5.51 -4.99 -8.77
C ALA A 203 4.49 -3.94 -9.20
N SER A 204 3.58 -3.53 -8.31
CA SER A 204 2.64 -2.44 -8.60
C SER A 204 3.34 -1.10 -8.87
N ALA A 205 4.39 -0.77 -8.12
CA ALA A 205 5.14 0.47 -8.32
C ALA A 205 5.92 0.47 -9.65
N ALA A 206 6.56 -0.66 -9.99
CA ALA A 206 7.27 -0.82 -11.26
C ALA A 206 6.32 -0.81 -12.46
N LEU A 207 5.15 -1.46 -12.34
CA LEU A 207 4.08 -1.39 -13.34
C LEU A 207 3.60 0.05 -13.54
N ALA A 208 3.33 0.78 -12.46
CA ALA A 208 2.93 2.18 -12.55
C ALA A 208 4.02 3.05 -13.18
N ALA A 209 5.29 2.84 -12.83
CA ALA A 209 6.41 3.53 -13.46
C ALA A 209 6.43 3.31 -14.98
N ASP A 210 6.27 2.06 -15.44
CA ASP A 210 6.22 1.75 -16.87
C ASP A 210 5.05 2.44 -17.54
N ARG A 211 3.83 2.24 -17.04
CA ARG A 211 2.61 2.70 -17.70
C ARG A 211 2.46 4.23 -17.71
N LEU A 212 2.82 4.90 -16.62
CA LEU A 212 2.72 6.35 -16.50
C LEU A 212 3.87 7.10 -17.21
N SER A 213 4.94 6.42 -17.61
CA SER A 213 6.06 7.04 -18.34
C SER A 213 5.96 6.95 -19.87
N ARG A 214 5.05 6.15 -20.44
CA ARG A 214 4.97 5.91 -21.90
C ARG A 214 4.72 7.15 -22.76
N GLY A 215 4.11 8.19 -22.21
CA GLY A 215 3.90 9.49 -22.89
C GLY A 215 4.99 10.53 -22.62
N ARG A 216 6.08 10.15 -21.94
CA ARG A 216 7.08 11.06 -21.36
C ARG A 216 8.49 10.63 -21.75
N PRO A 217 9.50 11.51 -21.67
CA PRO A 217 10.89 11.08 -21.69
C PRO A 217 11.12 10.00 -20.62
N ARG A 218 11.74 8.88 -21.00
CA ARG A 218 12.01 7.79 -20.05
C ARG A 218 12.93 8.33 -18.94
N PRO A 219 12.54 8.20 -17.65
CA PRO A 219 13.39 8.62 -16.54
C PRO A 219 14.80 8.03 -16.61
N ALA A 220 15.82 8.88 -16.59
CA ALA A 220 17.22 8.47 -16.55
C ALA A 220 17.79 8.48 -15.13
N ARG A 221 17.19 9.28 -14.24
CA ARG A 221 17.62 9.45 -12.85
C ARG A 221 16.49 9.04 -11.90
N VAL A 222 16.77 8.11 -11.01
CA VAL A 222 15.81 7.65 -9.98
C VAL A 222 16.26 8.09 -8.59
N GLY A 223 15.34 8.59 -7.78
CA GLY A 223 15.61 8.97 -6.40
C GLY A 223 14.77 8.17 -5.40
N PHE A 224 15.39 7.68 -4.33
CA PHE A 224 14.72 6.96 -3.24
C PHE A 224 14.72 7.80 -1.96
N VAL A 225 13.54 8.19 -1.49
CA VAL A 225 13.31 8.86 -0.20
C VAL A 225 12.76 7.82 0.78
N GLY A 226 13.56 7.49 1.80
CA GLY A 226 13.29 6.35 2.69
C GLY A 226 13.79 5.05 2.05
N THR A 227 14.81 4.46 2.65
CA THR A 227 15.65 3.42 2.03
C THR A 227 15.57 2.05 2.69
N GLY A 228 14.40 1.76 3.26
CA GLY A 228 14.10 0.48 3.89
C GLY A 228 13.80 -0.65 2.89
N LEU A 229 13.18 -1.71 3.40
CA LEU A 229 12.84 -2.93 2.66
C LEU A 229 12.06 -2.65 1.35
N ILE A 230 11.09 -1.74 1.39
CA ILE A 230 10.23 -1.45 0.23
C ILE A 230 11.02 -0.78 -0.90
N ALA A 231 11.88 0.20 -0.59
CA ALA A 231 12.75 0.83 -1.60
C ALA A 231 13.62 -0.22 -2.31
N ARG A 232 14.15 -1.18 -1.55
CA ARG A 232 14.94 -2.30 -2.10
C ARG A 232 14.13 -3.16 -3.07
N TYR A 233 12.93 -3.57 -2.69
CA TYR A 233 12.07 -4.38 -3.55
C TYR A 233 11.65 -3.61 -4.81
N VAL A 234 11.32 -2.31 -4.69
CA VAL A 234 10.98 -1.45 -5.82
C VAL A 234 12.15 -1.34 -6.79
N HIS A 235 13.38 -1.10 -6.30
CA HIS A 235 14.58 -1.10 -7.14
C HIS A 235 14.80 -2.44 -7.87
N THR A 236 14.67 -3.57 -7.16
CA THR A 236 14.76 -4.90 -7.77
C THR A 236 13.74 -5.08 -8.89
N HIS A 237 12.47 -4.74 -8.66
CA HIS A 237 11.41 -4.92 -9.67
C HIS A 237 11.56 -3.97 -10.85
N LEU A 238 11.94 -2.72 -10.63
CA LEU A 238 12.26 -1.79 -11.71
C LEU A 238 13.38 -2.38 -12.59
N THR A 239 14.49 -2.81 -11.98
CA THR A 239 15.63 -3.37 -12.72
C THR A 239 15.26 -4.63 -13.50
N ALA A 240 14.57 -5.57 -12.85
CA ALA A 240 14.16 -6.84 -13.44
C ALA A 240 13.13 -6.66 -14.58
N THR A 241 12.36 -5.57 -14.57
CA THR A 241 11.41 -5.20 -15.64
C THR A 241 12.02 -4.27 -16.69
N GLY A 242 13.35 -4.17 -16.75
CA GLY A 242 14.07 -3.50 -17.84
C GLY A 242 14.32 -2.00 -17.61
N TRP A 243 14.20 -1.51 -16.38
CA TRP A 243 14.67 -0.17 -16.05
C TRP A 243 16.18 -0.14 -15.83
N ALA A 244 16.82 0.88 -16.40
CA ALA A 244 18.21 1.20 -16.18
C ALA A 244 18.32 2.70 -15.98
N PHE A 245 19.13 3.11 -15.01
CA PHE A 245 19.28 4.51 -14.63
C PHE A 245 20.75 4.91 -14.74
N GLU A 246 20.98 6.12 -15.24
CA GLU A 246 22.30 6.76 -15.28
C GLU A 246 22.73 7.22 -13.88
N GLU A 247 21.75 7.58 -13.04
CA GLU A 247 21.96 7.96 -11.66
C GLU A 247 20.88 7.39 -10.74
N THR A 248 21.30 6.92 -9.57
CA THR A 248 20.43 6.54 -8.46
C THR A 248 20.76 7.39 -7.25
N GLY A 249 19.84 8.29 -6.91
CA GLY A 249 19.92 9.14 -5.74
C GLY A 249 19.30 8.48 -4.51
N VAL A 250 19.88 8.71 -3.35
CA VAL A 250 19.53 8.08 -2.08
C VAL A 250 19.38 9.15 -1.01
N HIS A 251 18.25 9.18 -0.31
CA HIS A 251 18.07 10.02 0.87
C HIS A 251 17.30 9.26 1.96
N ASP A 252 17.81 9.34 3.19
CA ASP A 252 17.18 8.80 4.39
C ASP A 252 17.61 9.64 5.59
N LEU A 253 16.72 9.83 6.57
CA LEU A 253 17.05 10.50 7.83
C LEU A 253 18.07 9.69 8.64
N SER A 254 18.10 8.37 8.43
CA SER A 254 19.10 7.47 9.00
C SER A 254 20.28 7.31 8.04
N ALA A 255 21.43 7.91 8.39
CA ALA A 255 22.68 7.73 7.64
C ALA A 255 23.07 6.25 7.48
N GLY A 256 22.78 5.42 8.49
CA GLY A 256 23.00 3.97 8.41
C GLY A 256 22.10 3.28 7.39
N SER A 257 20.84 3.69 7.28
CA SER A 257 19.91 3.16 6.27
C SER A 257 20.33 3.57 4.86
N ALA A 258 20.68 4.84 4.66
CA ALA A 258 21.20 5.35 3.39
C ALA A 258 22.48 4.60 2.96
N ALA A 259 23.42 4.39 3.88
CA ALA A 259 24.65 3.63 3.63
C ALA A 259 24.37 2.15 3.31
N GLY A 260 23.44 1.51 4.04
CA GLY A 260 23.04 0.13 3.80
C GLY A 260 22.40 -0.07 2.43
N PHE A 261 21.54 0.86 2.02
CA PHE A 261 20.88 0.85 0.72
C PHE A 261 21.86 1.12 -0.42
N ARG A 262 22.77 2.10 -0.27
CA ARG A 262 23.89 2.31 -1.20
C ARG A 262 24.70 1.02 -1.40
N GLY A 263 25.08 0.35 -0.31
CA GLY A 263 25.81 -0.92 -0.41
C GLY A 263 25.00 -2.02 -1.10
N TYR A 264 23.67 -2.04 -0.95
CA TYR A 264 22.82 -2.94 -1.73
C TYR A 264 22.86 -2.59 -3.23
N LEU A 265 22.74 -1.31 -3.60
CA LEU A 265 22.78 -0.87 -4.99
C LEU A 265 24.11 -1.27 -5.66
N GLU A 266 25.23 -1.06 -4.98
CA GLU A 266 26.57 -1.46 -5.42
C GLU A 266 26.66 -2.99 -5.67
N ARG A 267 26.05 -3.81 -4.81
CA ARG A 267 26.00 -5.28 -4.98
C ARG A 267 25.01 -5.76 -6.04
N SER A 268 23.95 -5.00 -6.28
CA SER A 268 22.91 -5.35 -7.27
C SER A 268 23.38 -5.25 -8.73
N GLY A 269 24.56 -4.65 -8.95
CA GLY A 269 25.09 -4.42 -10.29
C GLY A 269 24.52 -3.18 -10.98
N ALA A 270 23.95 -2.23 -10.21
CA ALA A 270 23.54 -0.93 -10.71
C ALA A 270 24.74 -0.25 -11.41
N LYS A 271 24.59 0.07 -12.70
CA LYS A 271 25.67 0.62 -13.53
C LYS A 271 25.82 2.14 -13.44
N GLY A 272 24.75 2.83 -13.05
CA GLY A 272 24.71 4.27 -12.92
C GLY A 272 25.47 4.77 -11.69
N ARG A 273 25.69 6.10 -11.64
CA ARG A 273 26.26 6.77 -10.48
C ARG A 273 25.31 6.65 -9.29
N ILE A 274 25.82 6.33 -8.11
CA ILE A 274 25.03 6.30 -6.88
C ILE A 274 25.41 7.52 -6.04
N THR A 275 24.43 8.38 -5.74
CA THR A 275 24.63 9.63 -4.99
C THR A 275 23.79 9.59 -3.72
N VAL A 276 24.41 9.81 -2.56
CA VAL A 276 23.68 10.02 -1.29
C VAL A 276 23.51 11.52 -1.12
N HIS A 277 22.27 11.97 -0.97
CA HIS A 277 21.91 13.38 -0.82
C HIS A 277 21.67 13.74 0.65
N ASP A 278 22.13 14.92 1.04
CA ASP A 278 21.99 15.43 2.41
C ASP A 278 20.56 15.88 2.73
N SER A 279 19.76 16.18 1.70
CA SER A 279 18.36 16.59 1.85
C SER A 279 17.43 15.93 0.82
N ALA A 280 16.15 15.81 1.19
CA ALA A 280 15.10 15.37 0.26
C ALA A 280 14.94 16.36 -0.91
N GLU A 281 15.10 17.67 -0.68
CA GLU A 281 15.00 18.69 -1.72
C GLU A 281 15.99 18.44 -2.86
N GLU A 282 17.28 18.29 -2.54
CA GLU A 282 18.32 18.08 -3.54
C GLU A 282 18.06 16.83 -4.38
N LEU A 283 17.60 15.76 -3.73
CA LEU A 283 17.25 14.51 -4.40
C LEU A 283 16.03 14.68 -5.31
N ILE A 284 14.98 15.35 -4.83
CA ILE A 284 13.74 15.56 -5.59
C ILE A 284 14.02 16.38 -6.84
N ARG A 285 14.77 17.48 -6.71
CA ARG A 285 15.13 18.37 -7.84
C ARG A 285 16.03 17.71 -8.88
N SER A 286 16.77 16.65 -8.51
CA SER A 286 17.71 15.96 -9.40
C SER A 286 17.13 14.70 -10.06
N SER A 287 15.94 14.23 -9.63
CA SER A 287 15.38 12.94 -10.04
C SER A 287 14.23 13.09 -11.04
N ASP A 288 14.20 12.23 -12.06
CA ASP A 288 13.11 12.14 -13.04
C ASP A 288 12.01 11.18 -12.57
N LEU A 289 12.40 10.13 -11.85
CA LEU A 289 11.53 9.18 -11.15
C LEU A 289 11.84 9.23 -9.64
N LEU A 290 10.84 9.46 -8.81
CA LEU A 290 10.97 9.47 -7.36
C LEU A 290 10.22 8.30 -6.74
N VAL A 291 10.82 7.66 -5.75
CA VAL A 291 10.20 6.61 -4.94
C VAL A 291 10.19 7.08 -3.49
N PHE A 292 9.01 7.38 -2.98
CA PHE A 292 8.80 7.63 -1.55
C PHE A 292 8.39 6.32 -0.89
N ALA A 293 9.23 5.83 0.02
CA ALA A 293 9.03 4.60 0.78
C ALA A 293 9.38 4.80 2.26
N THR A 294 9.01 5.96 2.82
CA THR A 294 9.27 6.33 4.21
C THR A 294 8.29 5.65 5.18
N VAL A 295 8.40 6.03 6.46
CA VAL A 295 7.46 5.65 7.52
C VAL A 295 6.78 6.87 8.15
N ALA A 296 6.76 8.00 7.43
CA ALA A 296 6.18 9.24 7.93
C ALA A 296 4.71 9.05 8.34
N ALA A 297 4.34 9.66 9.46
CA ALA A 297 2.96 9.67 9.94
C ALA A 297 2.15 10.84 9.35
N GLU A 298 2.84 11.87 8.87
CA GLU A 298 2.28 13.11 8.33
C GLU A 298 3.17 13.66 7.21
N PRO A 299 2.63 14.52 6.31
CA PRO A 299 3.41 15.18 5.28
C PRO A 299 4.66 15.88 5.80
N HIS A 300 5.77 15.73 5.07
CA HIS A 300 7.05 16.38 5.37
C HIS A 300 7.64 17.14 4.18
N VAL A 301 7.12 16.91 2.97
CA VAL A 301 7.43 17.69 1.78
C VAL A 301 6.27 18.64 1.52
N HIS A 302 6.53 19.96 1.57
CA HIS A 302 5.50 20.99 1.45
C HIS A 302 5.69 21.92 0.25
N ASP A 303 6.92 22.05 -0.25
CA ASP A 303 7.24 23.00 -1.31
C ASP A 303 6.99 22.38 -2.70
N THR A 304 5.94 22.87 -3.36
CA THR A 304 5.58 22.47 -4.74
C THR A 304 6.68 22.80 -5.74
N GLY A 305 7.50 23.82 -5.48
CA GLY A 305 8.60 24.26 -6.33
C GLY A 305 9.72 23.24 -6.48
N TRP A 306 9.78 22.20 -5.63
CA TRP A 306 10.74 21.10 -5.74
C TRP A 306 10.46 20.22 -6.96
N PHE A 307 9.22 20.22 -7.46
CA PHE A 307 8.74 19.36 -8.54
C PHE A 307 8.56 20.11 -9.87
N GLY A 308 9.13 21.32 -10.01
CA GLY A 308 8.93 22.19 -11.18
C GLY A 308 9.44 21.59 -12.51
N HIS A 309 10.27 20.55 -12.47
CA HIS A 309 10.73 19.80 -13.63
C HIS A 309 9.80 18.65 -14.03
N ALA A 310 8.61 18.55 -13.42
CA ALA A 310 7.60 17.54 -13.69
C ALA A 310 8.17 16.10 -13.62
N PRO A 311 8.57 15.60 -12.44
CA PRO A 311 8.96 14.19 -12.29
C PRO A 311 7.74 13.26 -12.25
N LEU A 312 8.01 11.96 -12.39
CA LEU A 312 7.09 10.89 -12.01
C LEU A 312 7.39 10.48 -10.55
N VAL A 313 6.37 10.42 -9.71
CA VAL A 313 6.49 10.13 -8.28
C VAL A 313 5.69 8.88 -7.93
N LEU A 314 6.38 7.83 -7.51
CA LEU A 314 5.82 6.64 -6.88
C LEU A 314 5.69 6.90 -5.38
N HIS A 315 4.51 7.32 -4.95
CA HIS A 315 4.21 7.74 -3.57
C HIS A 315 3.75 6.55 -2.71
N VAL A 316 4.62 5.56 -2.54
CA VAL A 316 4.30 4.26 -1.94
C VAL A 316 4.01 4.36 -0.44
N SER A 317 4.66 5.28 0.29
CA SER A 317 4.41 5.50 1.72
C SER A 317 3.16 6.36 2.03
N LEU A 318 2.59 7.00 1.00
CA LEU A 318 1.29 7.69 1.00
C LEU A 318 1.14 8.90 1.93
N ARG A 319 2.17 9.28 2.69
CA ARG A 319 2.07 10.35 3.71
C ARG A 319 3.16 11.39 3.62
N ASP A 320 4.00 11.32 2.60
CA ASP A 320 5.17 12.20 2.46
C ASP A 320 4.82 13.60 1.96
N LEU A 321 3.83 13.72 1.07
CA LEU A 321 3.56 14.92 0.30
C LEU A 321 2.42 15.72 0.94
N ALA A 322 2.56 17.04 1.01
CA ALA A 322 1.48 17.91 1.43
C ALA A 322 0.35 17.92 0.38
N PRO A 323 -0.91 18.15 0.79
CA PRO A 323 -2.06 18.24 -0.13
C PRO A 323 -1.82 19.14 -1.34
N GLU A 324 -1.16 20.28 -1.15
CA GLU A 324 -0.88 21.28 -2.18
C GLU A 324 -0.03 20.71 -3.33
N ILE A 325 0.85 19.75 -3.04
CA ILE A 325 1.64 19.05 -4.06
C ILE A 325 0.74 18.19 -4.93
N LEU A 326 -0.23 17.49 -4.34
CA LEU A 326 -1.19 16.69 -5.09
C LEU A 326 -2.08 17.61 -5.93
N LEU A 327 -2.57 18.72 -5.37
CA LEU A 327 -3.38 19.69 -6.10
C LEU A 327 -2.64 20.32 -7.31
N ALA A 328 -1.31 20.44 -7.24
CA ALA A 328 -0.48 20.89 -8.36
C ALA A 328 -0.12 19.77 -9.37
N SER A 329 -0.34 18.50 -9.02
CA SER A 329 0.08 17.33 -9.79
C SER A 329 -1.07 16.65 -10.52
N ALA A 330 -0.75 15.77 -11.47
CA ALA A 330 -1.68 14.79 -11.99
C ALA A 330 -1.63 13.52 -11.11
N ASN A 331 -2.76 13.10 -10.54
CA ASN A 331 -2.81 12.07 -9.51
C ASN A 331 -3.50 10.81 -10.02
N PHE A 332 -2.77 9.70 -9.93
CA PHE A 332 -3.28 8.36 -10.20
C PHE A 332 -3.23 7.52 -8.93
N VAL A 333 -4.27 6.73 -8.70
CA VAL A 333 -4.38 5.84 -7.53
C VAL A 333 -4.57 4.39 -7.96
N ASP A 334 -4.39 3.45 -7.05
CA ASP A 334 -4.73 2.04 -7.30
C ASP A 334 -6.24 1.80 -7.18
N ASP A 335 -6.87 2.38 -6.15
CA ASP A 335 -8.33 2.43 -5.95
C ASP A 335 -8.71 3.74 -5.25
N VAL A 336 -9.73 4.42 -5.78
CA VAL A 336 -10.16 5.74 -5.27
C VAL A 336 -10.62 5.67 -3.82
N GLU A 337 -11.48 4.71 -3.49
CA GLU A 337 -12.10 4.62 -2.17
C GLU A 337 -11.12 4.17 -1.08
N HIS A 338 -10.11 3.38 -1.42
CA HIS A 338 -9.07 2.97 -0.49
C HIS A 338 -8.06 4.08 -0.27
N CYS A 339 -7.65 4.76 -1.35
CA CYS A 339 -6.62 5.78 -1.25
C CYS A 339 -7.09 7.04 -0.51
N LEU A 340 -8.38 7.38 -0.54
CA LEU A 340 -8.97 8.54 0.14
C LEU A 340 -9.36 8.25 1.61
N LYS A 341 -8.51 7.53 2.34
CA LYS A 341 -8.74 7.20 3.77
C LYS A 341 -7.45 7.27 4.58
N ALA A 342 -7.58 7.09 5.90
CA ALA A 342 -6.48 6.87 6.83
C ALA A 342 -5.39 7.97 6.83
N GLU A 343 -5.75 9.21 6.50
CA GLU A 343 -4.84 10.37 6.49
C GLU A 343 -3.64 10.18 5.54
N THR A 344 -3.87 9.53 4.41
CA THR A 344 -2.95 9.60 3.27
C THR A 344 -2.99 11.01 2.66
N SER A 345 -1.96 11.40 1.92
CA SER A 345 -1.92 12.69 1.23
C SER A 345 -3.13 12.90 0.31
N PRO A 346 -3.61 11.92 -0.48
CA PRO A 346 -4.86 12.06 -1.23
C PRO A 346 -6.08 12.31 -0.35
N HIS A 347 -6.22 11.60 0.79
CA HIS A 347 -7.31 11.85 1.74
C HIS A 347 -7.24 13.26 2.34
N LEU A 348 -6.03 13.76 2.64
CA LEU A 348 -5.85 15.12 3.12
C LEU A 348 -6.19 16.17 2.04
N ALA A 349 -5.90 15.90 0.77
CA ALA A 349 -6.31 16.75 -0.35
C ALA A 349 -7.84 16.78 -0.57
N GLU A 350 -8.51 15.63 -0.45
CA GLU A 350 -9.99 15.56 -0.47
C GLU A 350 -10.58 16.39 0.68
N ARG A 351 -10.06 16.22 1.90
CA ARG A 351 -10.53 16.99 3.07
C ARG A 351 -10.31 18.49 2.92
N LEU A 352 -9.19 18.90 2.32
CA LEU A 352 -8.87 20.32 2.12
C LEU A 352 -9.78 20.98 1.07
N THR A 353 -10.09 20.26 -0.01
CA THR A 353 -10.89 20.80 -1.12
C THR A 353 -12.39 20.54 -1.00
N GLY A 354 -12.79 19.56 -0.19
CA GLY A 354 -14.15 19.05 -0.12
C GLY A 354 -14.58 18.25 -1.36
N GLY A 355 -13.64 17.92 -2.26
CA GLY A 355 -13.92 17.27 -3.54
C GLY A 355 -12.80 16.35 -4.01
N ARG A 356 -12.99 15.73 -5.17
CA ARG A 356 -12.08 14.71 -5.73
C ARG A 356 -11.53 15.08 -7.11
N ASP A 357 -11.76 16.30 -7.55
CA ASP A 357 -11.40 16.79 -8.89
C ASP A 357 -9.89 16.78 -9.17
N PHE A 358 -9.06 16.63 -8.12
CA PHE A 358 -7.61 16.48 -8.24
C PHE A 358 -7.17 15.07 -8.67
N LEU A 359 -8.07 14.09 -8.71
CA LEU A 359 -7.77 12.73 -9.20
C LEU A 359 -7.98 12.65 -10.72
N ASP A 360 -6.94 12.26 -11.44
CA ASP A 360 -6.97 12.11 -12.90
C ASP A 360 -7.39 10.69 -13.34
N GLY A 361 -7.35 9.72 -12.42
CA GLY A 361 -7.85 8.36 -12.65
C GLY A 361 -7.17 7.30 -11.78
N THR A 362 -7.42 6.04 -12.11
CA THR A 362 -6.76 4.89 -11.50
C THR A 362 -5.66 4.34 -12.42
N LEU A 363 -4.78 3.50 -11.87
CA LEU A 363 -3.84 2.74 -12.69
C LEU A 363 -4.57 1.83 -13.68
N ALA A 364 -5.74 1.29 -13.31
CA ALA A 364 -6.56 0.51 -14.23
C ALA A 364 -7.06 1.34 -15.43
N ASP A 365 -7.43 2.61 -15.22
CA ASP A 365 -7.80 3.52 -16.31
C ASP A 365 -6.65 3.71 -17.30
N VAL A 366 -5.41 3.85 -16.79
CA VAL A 366 -4.21 3.94 -17.61
C VAL A 366 -3.96 2.62 -18.37
N LEU A 367 -4.11 1.48 -17.70
CA LEU A 367 -3.95 0.14 -18.30
C LEU A 367 -4.99 -0.13 -19.39
N ALA A 368 -6.19 0.41 -19.27
CA ALA A 368 -7.26 0.33 -20.26
C ALA A 368 -7.16 1.39 -21.36
N GLY A 369 -6.25 2.35 -21.25
CA GLY A 369 -6.12 3.47 -22.19
C GLY A 369 -7.25 4.50 -22.10
N ARG A 370 -8.02 4.49 -21.00
CA ARG A 370 -9.10 5.47 -20.75
C ARG A 370 -8.55 6.84 -20.39
N VAL A 371 -7.38 6.88 -19.76
CA VAL A 371 -6.66 8.11 -19.40
C VAL A 371 -5.18 7.97 -19.74
N THR A 372 -4.52 9.09 -20.00
CA THR A 372 -3.08 9.15 -20.27
C THR A 372 -2.44 10.18 -19.34
N ALA A 373 -1.32 9.82 -18.73
CA ALA A 373 -0.58 10.74 -17.88
C ALA A 373 -0.05 11.92 -18.71
N PRO A 374 -0.26 13.18 -18.26
CA PRO A 374 0.28 14.35 -18.95
C PRO A 374 1.81 14.33 -18.96
N ALA A 375 2.45 15.02 -19.90
CA ALA A 375 3.92 15.06 -20.01
C ALA A 375 4.56 16.30 -19.39
N ASP A 376 3.77 17.36 -19.16
CA ASP A 376 4.18 18.70 -18.74
C ASP A 376 3.90 18.99 -17.26
N ARG A 377 3.37 18.01 -16.51
CA ARG A 377 3.04 18.11 -15.08
C ARG A 377 3.68 16.98 -14.29
N THR A 378 3.93 17.23 -13.00
CA THR A 378 4.27 16.16 -12.05
C THR A 378 3.18 15.11 -12.05
N VAL A 379 3.56 13.84 -12.15
CA VAL A 379 2.61 12.72 -12.05
C VAL A 379 2.88 11.98 -10.76
N VAL A 380 1.85 11.82 -9.93
CA VAL A 380 1.93 11.12 -8.65
C VAL A 380 1.10 9.86 -8.73
N PHE A 381 1.70 8.72 -8.43
CA PHE A 381 1.00 7.46 -8.21
C PHE A 381 0.95 7.15 -6.72
N SER A 382 -0.25 7.08 -6.14
CA SER A 382 -0.48 6.79 -4.73
C SER A 382 -1.22 5.44 -4.57
N PRO A 383 -0.50 4.32 -4.39
CA PRO A 383 -1.12 3.02 -4.18
C PRO A 383 -1.40 2.74 -2.69
N PHE A 384 -2.68 2.69 -2.28
CA PHE A 384 -3.05 2.31 -0.92
C PHE A 384 -2.61 0.88 -0.56
N GLY A 385 -2.71 -0.02 -1.53
CA GLY A 385 -2.49 -1.45 -1.41
C GLY A 385 -3.81 -2.21 -1.26
N LEU A 386 -4.09 -3.07 -2.24
CA LEU A 386 -5.31 -3.86 -2.32
C LEU A 386 -5.06 -5.31 -1.85
N GLY A 387 -6.00 -5.86 -1.08
CA GLY A 387 -5.92 -7.25 -0.59
C GLY A 387 -5.92 -8.26 -1.74
N VAL A 388 -6.58 -7.93 -2.86
CA VAL A 388 -6.55 -8.77 -4.08
C VAL A 388 -5.12 -8.98 -4.62
N LEU A 389 -4.22 -8.00 -4.48
CA LEU A 389 -2.83 -8.16 -4.92
C LEU A 389 -2.05 -9.11 -4.01
N ASP A 390 -2.35 -9.08 -2.71
CA ASP A 390 -1.75 -10.01 -1.75
C ASP A 390 -2.24 -11.45 -1.99
N LEU A 391 -3.55 -11.64 -2.24
CA LEU A 391 -4.12 -12.94 -2.56
C LEU A 391 -3.59 -13.52 -3.88
N ALA A 392 -3.43 -12.70 -4.92
CA ALA A 392 -2.92 -13.17 -6.20
C ALA A 392 -1.49 -13.72 -6.07
N VAL A 393 -0.60 -12.95 -5.45
CA VAL A 393 0.79 -13.38 -5.24
C VAL A 393 0.86 -14.53 -4.24
N GLY A 394 0.03 -14.53 -3.19
CA GLY A 394 -0.05 -15.65 -2.26
C GLY A 394 -0.53 -16.95 -2.89
N ARG A 395 -1.52 -16.87 -3.78
CA ARG A 395 -2.00 -18.01 -4.56
C ARG A 395 -0.92 -18.53 -5.50
N PHE A 396 -0.22 -17.63 -6.19
CA PHE A 396 0.93 -17.99 -7.02
C PHE A 396 1.99 -18.76 -6.22
N VAL A 397 2.38 -18.26 -5.04
CA VAL A 397 3.36 -18.92 -4.17
C VAL A 397 2.87 -20.29 -3.71
N HIS A 398 1.61 -20.38 -3.27
CA HIS A 398 1.02 -21.66 -2.85
C HIS A 398 1.07 -22.70 -3.99
N ASP A 399 0.69 -22.30 -5.20
CA ASP A 399 0.65 -23.19 -6.36
C ASP A 399 2.06 -23.65 -6.75
N GLU A 400 3.05 -22.76 -6.72
CA GLU A 400 4.45 -23.12 -6.98
C GLU A 400 5.00 -24.09 -5.92
N VAL A 401 4.79 -23.82 -4.64
CA VAL A 401 5.22 -24.72 -3.55
C VAL A 401 4.55 -26.10 -3.67
N THR A 402 3.26 -26.12 -3.99
CA THR A 402 2.50 -27.37 -4.19
C THR A 402 3.00 -28.15 -5.41
N ARG A 403 3.27 -27.46 -6.53
CA ARG A 403 3.79 -28.07 -7.77
C ARG A 403 5.16 -28.72 -7.57
N HIS A 404 5.97 -28.19 -6.66
CA HIS A 404 7.28 -28.74 -6.30
C HIS A 404 7.22 -29.84 -5.22
N GLY A 405 6.03 -30.16 -4.69
CA GLY A 405 5.82 -31.29 -3.79
C GLY A 405 6.31 -31.09 -2.35
N GLU A 406 6.58 -29.85 -1.93
CA GLU A 406 7.06 -29.52 -0.58
C GLU A 406 6.09 -28.74 0.34
N PRO A 407 4.74 -28.78 0.19
CA PRO A 407 3.87 -28.06 1.12
C PRO A 407 3.90 -28.74 2.50
N HIS A 408 4.09 -27.96 3.56
CA HIS A 408 3.95 -28.47 4.93
C HIS A 408 2.46 -28.57 5.28
N VAL A 409 1.89 -29.77 5.08
CA VAL A 409 0.51 -30.08 5.45
C VAL A 409 0.40 -30.27 6.96
N VAL A 410 -0.59 -29.63 7.57
CA VAL A 410 -0.91 -29.80 9.00
C VAL A 410 -2.02 -30.83 9.14
N ASP A 411 -1.63 -32.06 9.46
CA ASP A 411 -2.57 -33.17 9.63
C ASP A 411 -3.57 -32.89 10.75
N GLY A 412 -4.84 -33.18 10.49
CA GLY A 412 -5.91 -33.03 11.49
C GLY A 412 -6.20 -31.58 11.91
N PHE A 413 -5.79 -30.59 11.11
CA PHE A 413 -6.06 -29.17 11.40
C PHE A 413 -7.55 -28.91 11.63
N PHE A 414 -8.42 -29.51 10.79
CA PHE A 414 -9.86 -29.55 11.03
C PHE A 414 -10.24 -30.88 11.67
N HIS A 415 -10.63 -30.82 12.95
CA HIS A 415 -10.91 -32.02 13.75
C HIS A 415 -12.28 -32.64 13.45
N GLU A 416 -13.34 -31.82 13.39
CA GLU A 416 -14.72 -32.28 13.24
C GLU A 416 -15.28 -31.80 11.89
N LEU A 417 -15.34 -32.72 10.93
CA LEU A 417 -15.78 -32.45 9.55
C LEU A 417 -17.20 -32.95 9.27
N ARG A 418 -17.76 -33.71 10.20
CA ARG A 418 -19.13 -34.21 10.14
C ARG A 418 -19.99 -33.37 11.05
N ARG A 419 -21.15 -32.95 10.55
CA ARG A 419 -22.10 -32.11 11.28
C ARG A 419 -22.58 -32.71 12.62
N TYR A 420 -22.50 -34.04 12.79
CA TYR A 420 -23.08 -34.77 13.92
C TYR A 420 -22.16 -35.81 14.57
N GLY A 421 -20.84 -35.77 14.28
CA GLY A 421 -19.88 -36.79 14.71
C GLY A 421 -19.60 -37.87 13.67
#